data_AF-J7R8H8-F1
#
_entry.id   AF-J7R8H8-F1
#
_cell.length_a   1.000
_cell.length_b   1.000
_cell.length_c   1.000
_cell.angle_alpha   90.00
_cell.angle_beta   90.00
_cell.angle_gamma   90.00
#
_symmetry.space_group_name_H-M   'P 1'
#
loop_
_entity.id
_entity.type
_entity.pdbx_description
1 polymer ?
#
loop_
_entity_poly.entity_id
_entity_poly.type
_entity_poly.pdbx_seq_one_letter_code
_entity_poly.pdbx_strand_id
1 'polypeptide(L)'
;MLGRLQSNGGALVGRVVNMTTKAVNVSLYYGKVGAELSKQVYLKEKLQPPSWADFQSVYLKLYQSSLRLANSPKAAIDCLSQIPKNDLIKYGSIGVQLVGFYSVGEVIGRRKLVGYRTYNEPAGKAEH
;
A
#
# COMPACT_ATOMS: atom_id res chain seq x y z
N MET A 1 21.42 17.62 -52.23
CA MET A 1 20.44 18.01 -51.19
C MET A 1 20.04 16.86 -50.25
N LEU A 2 20.21 15.58 -50.62
CA LEU A 2 19.89 14.43 -49.74
C LEU A 2 20.73 14.34 -48.44
N GLY A 3 22.02 14.70 -48.45
CA GLY A 3 22.89 14.57 -47.27
C GLY A 3 22.54 15.49 -46.08
N ARG A 4 21.83 16.61 -46.31
CA ARG A 4 21.44 17.56 -45.25
C ARG A 4 20.16 17.15 -44.51
N LEU A 5 19.28 16.39 -45.17
CA LEU A 5 18.11 15.78 -44.53
C LEU A 5 18.53 14.61 -43.64
N GLN A 6 19.53 13.83 -44.07
CA GLN A 6 20.08 12.73 -43.30
C GLN A 6 20.85 13.22 -42.05
N SER A 7 21.59 14.34 -42.16
CA SER A 7 22.30 14.95 -41.02
C SER A 7 21.36 15.61 -40.00
N ASN A 8 20.32 16.31 -40.47
CA ASN A 8 19.36 16.98 -39.59
C ASN A 8 18.40 15.99 -38.92
N GLY A 9 18.01 14.91 -39.62
CA GLY A 9 17.25 13.81 -39.05
C GLY A 9 18.03 13.04 -37.98
N GLY A 10 19.32 12.76 -38.21
CA GLY A 10 20.19 12.12 -37.22
C GLY A 10 20.44 12.96 -35.97
N ALA A 11 20.55 14.29 -36.12
CA ALA A 11 20.74 15.21 -34.99
C ALA A 11 19.51 15.33 -34.08
N LEU A 12 18.30 15.31 -34.64
CA LEU A 12 17.05 15.32 -33.87
C LEU A 12 16.81 13.99 -33.14
N VAL A 13 17.04 12.87 -33.83
CA VAL A 13 16.98 11.53 -33.21
C VAL A 13 18.00 11.42 -32.08
N GLY A 14 19.25 11.89 -32.28
CA GLY A 14 20.27 11.91 -31.24
C GLY A 14 19.89 12.76 -30.02
N ARG A 15 19.19 13.88 -30.20
CA ARG A 15 18.69 14.70 -29.07
C ARG A 15 17.61 14.00 -28.28
N VAL A 16 16.64 13.36 -28.95
CA VAL A 16 15.57 12.59 -28.29
C VAL A 16 16.16 11.40 -27.52
N VAL A 17 17.04 10.63 -28.16
CA VAL A 17 17.72 9.50 -27.52
C VAL A 17 18.53 9.95 -26.29
N ASN A 18 19.21 11.09 -26.38
CA ASN A 18 19.95 11.64 -25.23
C ASN A 18 19.03 12.13 -24.10
N MET A 19 17.86 12.69 -24.41
CA MET A 19 16.88 13.08 -23.38
C MET A 19 16.24 11.86 -22.71
N THR A 20 15.83 10.86 -23.49
CA THR A 20 15.27 9.61 -22.96
C THR A 20 16.29 8.87 -22.11
N THR A 21 17.53 8.75 -22.58
CA THR A 21 18.62 8.10 -21.81
C THR A 21 18.86 8.81 -20.47
N LYS A 22 18.85 10.15 -20.47
CA LYS A 22 18.97 10.93 -19.22
C LYS A 22 17.79 10.70 -18.29
N ALA A 23 16.55 10.74 -18.80
CA ALA A 23 15.35 10.55 -18.00
C ALA A 23 15.29 9.13 -17.38
N VAL A 24 15.62 8.11 -18.16
CA VAL A 24 15.69 6.72 -17.69
C VAL A 24 16.77 6.57 -16.63
N ASN A 25 17.97 7.11 -16.84
CA ASN A 25 19.05 6.99 -15.86
C ASN A 25 18.72 7.69 -14.53
N VAL A 26 18.09 8.87 -14.59
CA VAL A 26 17.63 9.60 -13.40
C VAL A 26 16.54 8.81 -12.67
N SER A 27 15.54 8.30 -13.40
CA SER A 27 14.46 7.50 -12.81
C SER A 27 14.98 6.21 -12.17
N LEU A 28 15.95 5.54 -12.80
CA LEU A 28 16.56 4.33 -12.24
C LEU A 28 17.35 4.63 -10.98
N TYR A 29 18.11 5.73 -10.95
CA TYR A 29 18.86 6.14 -9.76
C TYR A 29 17.92 6.44 -8.58
N TYR A 30 16.94 7.32 -8.78
CA TYR A 30 15.98 7.64 -7.72
C TYR A 30 15.09 6.46 -7.35
N GLY A 31 14.75 5.59 -8.31
CA GLY A 31 14.04 4.35 -8.05
C GLY A 31 14.83 3.41 -7.13
N LYS A 32 16.13 3.24 -7.36
CA LYS A 32 17.01 2.43 -6.50
C LYS A 32 17.15 3.02 -5.11
N VAL A 33 17.38 4.33 -5.00
CA VAL A 33 17.48 5.01 -3.70
C VAL A 33 16.16 4.88 -2.93
N GLY A 34 15.02 5.12 -3.60
CA GLY A 34 13.70 4.94 -3.02
C GLY A 34 13.45 3.51 -2.54
N ALA A 35 13.91 2.50 -3.29
CA ALA A 35 13.79 1.09 -2.91
C ALA A 35 14.66 0.72 -1.68
N GLU A 36 15.89 1.23 -1.61
CA GLU A 36 16.74 1.01 -0.43
C GLU A 36 16.18 1.71 0.81
N LEU A 37 15.66 2.92 0.65
CA LEU A 37 15.00 3.65 1.74
C LEU A 37 13.74 2.93 2.19
N SER A 38 12.89 2.46 1.27
CA SER A 38 11.67 1.74 1.64
C SER A 38 11.97 0.43 2.38
N LYS A 39 13.03 -0.29 1.99
CA LYS A 39 13.50 -1.48 2.71
C LYS A 39 13.94 -1.17 4.15
N GLN A 40 14.67 -0.06 4.34
CA GLN A 40 15.09 0.35 5.68
C GLN A 40 13.88 0.72 6.55
N VAL A 41 12.92 1.46 6.00
CA VAL A 41 11.68 1.82 6.71
C VAL A 41 10.88 0.56 7.06
N TYR A 42 10.73 -0.39 6.13
CA TYR A 42 10.01 -1.64 6.36
C TYR A 42 10.54 -2.43 7.56
N LEU A 43 11.87 -2.52 7.69
CA LEU A 43 12.51 -3.20 8.81
C LEU A 43 12.46 -2.39 10.10
N LYS A 44 12.71 -1.07 10.04
CA LYS A 44 12.73 -0.19 11.23
C LYS A 44 11.35 -0.02 11.86
N GLU A 45 10.32 0.14 11.03
CA GLU A 45 8.93 0.29 11.46
C GLU A 45 8.28 -1.05 11.80
N LYS A 46 9.03 -2.16 11.77
CA LYS A 46 8.54 -3.52 12.06
C LYS A 46 7.29 -3.87 11.25
N LEU A 47 7.27 -3.47 9.98
CA LEU A 47 6.22 -3.84 9.02
C LEU A 47 6.31 -5.31 8.58
N GLN A 48 7.37 -6.01 9.02
CA GLN A 48 7.50 -7.44 8.82
C GLN A 48 6.39 -8.20 9.58
N PRO A 49 5.85 -9.28 8.98
CA PRO A 49 4.88 -10.13 9.68
C PRO A 49 5.52 -10.65 10.98
N PRO A 50 4.80 -10.61 12.11
CA PRO A 50 5.32 -11.05 13.40
C PRO A 50 5.51 -12.57 13.43
N SER A 51 6.24 -13.06 14.43
CA SER A 51 6.51 -14.49 14.57
C SER A 51 5.25 -15.26 15.00
N TRP A 52 5.23 -16.57 14.78
CA TRP A 52 4.08 -17.39 15.23
C TRP A 52 3.87 -17.34 16.75
N ALA A 53 4.94 -17.23 17.52
CA ALA A 53 4.89 -17.11 18.96
C ALA A 53 4.19 -15.81 19.40
N ASP A 54 4.46 -14.70 18.71
CA ASP A 54 3.82 -13.41 18.99
C ASP A 54 2.31 -13.49 18.77
N PHE A 55 1.89 -14.09 17.65
CA PHE A 55 0.47 -14.31 17.37
C PHE A 55 -0.21 -15.16 18.45
N GLN A 56 0.41 -16.26 18.88
CA GLN A 56 -0.12 -17.09 19.96
C GLN A 56 -0.27 -16.29 21.26
N SER A 57 0.75 -15.49 21.60
CA SER A 57 0.72 -14.66 22.80
C SER A 57 -0.43 -13.64 22.79
N VAL A 58 -0.64 -12.97 21.66
CA VAL A 58 -1.72 -11.99 21.48
C VAL A 58 -3.08 -12.67 21.54
N TYR A 59 -3.24 -13.81 20.87
CA TYR A 59 -4.48 -14.57 20.87
C TYR A 59 -4.86 -15.03 22.29
N LEU A 60 -3.91 -15.63 23.03
CA LEU A 60 -4.15 -16.07 24.40
C LEU A 60 -4.48 -14.89 25.31
N LYS A 61 -3.79 -13.76 25.17
CA LYS A 61 -4.06 -12.55 25.96
C LYS A 61 -5.45 -11.99 25.68
N LEU A 62 -5.87 -11.94 24.42
CA LEU A 62 -7.20 -11.49 24.03
C LEU A 62 -8.28 -12.43 24.57
N TYR A 63 -8.07 -13.73 24.44
CA TYR A 63 -8.99 -14.76 24.95
C TYR A 63 -9.17 -14.70 26.47
N GLN A 64 -8.06 -14.57 27.22
CA GLN A 64 -8.13 -14.44 28.67
C GLN A 64 -8.81 -13.12 29.09
N SER A 65 -8.52 -12.03 28.37
CA SER A 65 -9.13 -10.72 28.64
C SER A 65 -10.63 -10.72 28.37
N SER A 66 -11.08 -11.34 27.28
CA SER A 66 -12.50 -11.44 26.95
C SER A 66 -13.26 -12.30 27.96
N LEU A 67 -12.68 -13.42 28.40
CA LEU A 67 -13.26 -14.24 29.47
C LEU A 67 -13.35 -13.47 30.78
N ARG A 68 -12.31 -12.73 31.16
CA ARG A 68 -12.32 -11.90 32.37
C ARG A 68 -13.42 -10.84 32.31
N LEU A 69 -13.60 -10.20 31.16
CA LEU A 69 -14.64 -9.19 30.94
C LEU A 69 -16.05 -9.80 31.01
N ALA A 70 -16.25 -10.98 30.40
CA ALA A 70 -17.52 -11.69 30.41
C ALA A 70 -17.93 -12.14 31.81
N ASN A 71 -16.98 -12.59 32.63
CA ASN A 71 -17.23 -13.03 34.01
C ASN A 71 -17.38 -11.86 35.00
N SER A 72 -16.99 -10.63 34.63
CA SER A 72 -16.98 -9.47 35.54
C SER A 72 -17.68 -8.25 34.89
N PRO A 73 -19.02 -8.18 34.94
CA PRO A 73 -19.78 -7.10 34.31
C PRO A 73 -19.45 -5.70 34.86
N LYS A 74 -19.07 -5.59 36.14
CA LYS A 74 -18.59 -4.32 36.74
C LYS A 74 -17.30 -3.83 36.10
N ALA A 75 -16.34 -4.71 35.88
CA ALA A 75 -15.06 -4.38 35.24
C ALA A 75 -15.24 -3.94 33.78
N ALA A 76 -16.27 -4.44 33.09
CA ALA A 76 -16.60 -4.02 31.73
C ALA A 76 -17.12 -2.58 31.67
N ILE A 77 -18.01 -2.22 32.61
CA ILE A 77 -18.59 -0.87 32.70
C ILE A 77 -17.53 0.15 33.13
N ASP A 78 -16.67 -0.22 34.07
CA ASP A 78 -15.56 0.62 34.52
C ASP A 78 -14.55 0.87 33.39
N CYS A 79 -14.22 -0.17 32.61
CA CYS A 79 -13.33 -0.04 31.46
C CYS A 79 -13.89 0.92 30.40
N LEU A 80 -15.19 0.85 30.11
CA LEU A 80 -15.83 1.68 29.09
C LEU A 80 -15.99 3.14 29.54
N SER A 81 -16.27 3.36 30.82
CA SER A 81 -16.43 4.71 31.39
C SER A 81 -15.10 5.45 31.57
N GLN A 82 -13.98 4.72 31.61
CA GLN A 82 -12.64 5.29 31.82
C GLN A 82 -11.85 5.56 30.53
N ILE A 83 -12.45 5.41 29.34
CA ILE A 83 -11.71 5.64 28.09
C ILE A 83 -11.47 7.13 27.86
N PRO A 84 -10.22 7.61 27.84
CA PRO A 84 -9.93 9.00 27.54
C PRO A 84 -10.15 9.30 26.05
N LYS A 85 -10.54 10.53 25.73
CA LYS A 85 -10.83 10.95 24.34
C LYS A 85 -9.65 10.73 23.37
N ASN A 86 -8.41 10.85 23.87
CA ASN A 86 -7.20 10.62 23.07
C ASN A 86 -7.05 9.14 22.66
N ASP A 87 -7.45 8.22 23.53
CA ASP A 87 -7.42 6.79 23.21
C ASP A 87 -8.50 6.42 22.21
N LEU A 88 -9.66 7.08 22.26
CA LEU A 88 -10.73 6.88 21.27
C LEU A 88 -10.25 7.25 19.85
N ILE A 89 -9.55 8.38 19.70
CA ILE A 89 -8.99 8.79 18.39
C ILE A 89 -7.95 7.78 17.92
N LYS A 90 -7.10 7.26 18.83
CA LYS A 90 -6.10 6.24 18.52
C LYS A 90 -6.73 4.92 18.09
N TYR A 91 -7.74 4.43 18.80
CA TYR A 91 -8.45 3.22 18.42
C TYR A 91 -9.25 3.41 17.12
N GLY A 92 -9.81 4.60 16.91
CA GLY A 92 -10.47 4.97 15.65
C GLY A 92 -9.50 4.94 14.46
N SER A 93 -8.30 5.51 14.61
CA SER A 93 -7.29 5.50 13.54
C SER A 93 -6.80 4.08 13.24
N ILE A 94 -6.60 3.24 14.25
CA ILE A 94 -6.29 1.82 14.08
C ILE A 94 -7.44 1.10 13.35
N GLY A 95 -8.70 1.39 13.69
CA GLY A 95 -9.87 0.84 13.01
C GLY A 95 -9.88 1.17 11.51
N VAL A 96 -9.60 2.44 11.16
CA VAL A 96 -9.48 2.86 9.75
C VAL A 96 -8.33 2.14 9.05
N GLN A 97 -7.18 1.96 9.71
CA GLN A 97 -6.06 1.20 9.16
C GLN A 97 -6.43 -0.26 8.89
N LEU A 98 -7.14 -0.93 9.81
CA LEU A 98 -7.60 -2.31 9.64
C LEU A 98 -8.53 -2.45 8.44
N VAL A 99 -9.48 -1.52 8.26
CA VAL A 99 -10.34 -1.48 7.08
C VAL A 99 -9.51 -1.29 5.81
N GLY A 100 -8.52 -0.38 5.84
CA GLY A 100 -7.60 -0.18 4.72
C GLY A 100 -6.83 -1.44 4.34
N PHE A 101 -6.21 -2.12 5.32
CA PHE A 101 -5.48 -3.37 5.09
C PHE A 101 -6.38 -4.50 4.58
N TYR A 102 -7.62 -4.58 5.08
CA TYR A 102 -8.62 -5.54 4.57
C TYR A 102 -8.91 -5.30 3.08
N SER A 103 -9.17 -4.05 2.69
CA SER A 103 -9.41 -3.70 1.28
C SER A 103 -8.19 -3.98 0.39
N VAL A 104 -6.97 -3.70 0.86
CA VAL A 104 -5.74 -4.05 0.14
C VAL A 104 -5.63 -5.57 -0.04
N GLY A 105 -5.92 -6.35 1.00
CA GLY A 105 -5.98 -7.81 0.93
C GLY A 105 -6.99 -8.31 -0.10
N GLU A 106 -8.16 -7.69 -0.18
CA GLU A 106 -9.18 -8.00 -1.18
C GLU A 106 -8.72 -7.69 -2.62
N VAL A 107 -8.02 -6.57 -2.82
CA VAL A 107 -7.41 -6.19 -4.11
C VAL A 107 -6.35 -7.20 -4.53
N ILE A 108 -5.46 -7.62 -3.61
CA ILE A 108 -4.42 -8.62 -3.88
C ILE A 108 -5.05 -9.98 -4.16
N GLY A 109 -6.02 -10.41 -3.35
CA GLY A 109 -6.71 -11.69 -3.49
C GLY A 109 -7.47 -11.79 -4.81
N ARG A 110 -8.12 -10.71 -5.24
CA ARG A 110 -8.83 -10.65 -6.54
C ARG A 110 -7.92 -10.32 -7.72
N ARG A 111 -6.69 -9.86 -7.48
CA ARG A 111 -5.72 -9.35 -8.48
C ARG A 111 -6.33 -8.30 -9.41
N LYS A 112 -7.25 -7.48 -8.89
CA LYS A 112 -7.97 -6.44 -9.63
C LYS A 112 -8.03 -5.17 -8.80
N LEU A 113 -7.58 -4.06 -9.39
CA LEU A 113 -7.55 -2.75 -8.74
C LEU A 113 -8.90 -2.03 -8.82
N VAL A 114 -9.64 -2.21 -9.92
CA VAL A 114 -10.95 -1.57 -10.15
C VAL A 114 -11.89 -2.54 -10.87
N GLY A 115 -13.07 -2.78 -10.26
CA GLY A 115 -14.25 -3.34 -10.91
C GLY A 115 -14.14 -4.75 -11.53
N TYR A 116 -15.29 -5.38 -11.77
CA TYR A 116 -15.36 -6.47 -12.74
C TYR A 116 -15.58 -5.86 -14.12
N ARG A 117 -14.89 -6.38 -15.14
CA ARG A 117 -15.18 -5.99 -16.52
C ARG A 117 -16.62 -6.40 -16.82
N THR A 118 -17.53 -5.45 -16.92
CA THR A 118 -18.90 -5.69 -17.35
C THR A 118 -18.84 -6.10 -18.82
N TYR A 119 -19.26 -7.32 -19.14
CA TYR A 119 -19.30 -7.83 -20.52
C TYR A 119 -20.51 -7.29 -21.31
N ASN A 120 -21.17 -6.24 -20.81
CA ASN A 120 -22.46 -5.78 -21.29
C ASN A 120 -22.35 -4.51 -22.16
N GLU A 121 -21.14 -4.17 -22.62
CA GLU A 121 -20.91 -3.05 -23.51
C GLU A 121 -20.23 -3.59 -24.78
N PRO A 122 -20.84 -3.40 -25.97
CA PRO A 122 -20.37 -4.01 -27.20
C PRO A 122 -18.98 -3.45 -27.54
N ALA A 123 -18.06 -4.38 -27.81
CA ALA A 123 -16.71 -4.09 -28.26
C ALA A 123 -16.75 -3.26 -29.54
N GLY A 124 -16.26 -2.02 -29.47
CA GLY A 124 -15.89 -1.23 -30.63
C GLY A 124 -16.71 0.02 -30.83
N LYS A 125 -16.25 1.13 -30.24
CA LYS A 125 -16.24 2.48 -30.85
C LYS A 125 -15.10 3.29 -30.25
N ALA A 126 -13.93 3.17 -30.84
CA ALA A 126 -12.84 4.14 -30.70
C ALA A 126 -12.24 4.37 -32.09
N GLU A 127 -13.09 4.87 -32.99
CA GLU A 127 -12.68 5.61 -34.18
C GLU A 127 -13.43 6.93 -34.13
N HIS A 128 -12.69 8.02 -33.91
CA HIS A 128 -12.85 9.38 -34.46
C HIS A 128 -11.75 10.27 -33.87
#